data_AF-A0A960QXI4-F1
#
_entry.id   AF-A0A960QXI4-F1
#
_cell.length_a   1.000
_cell.length_b   1.000
_cell.length_c   1.000
_cell.angle_alpha   90.00
_cell.angle_beta   90.00
_cell.angle_gamma   90.00
#
_symmetry.space_group_name_H-M   'P 1'
#
loop_
_entity.id
_entity.type
_entity.pdbx_description
1 polymer ?
#
loop_
_entity_poly.entity_id
_entity_poly.type
_entity_poly.pdbx_seq_one_letter_code
_entity_poly.pdbx_strand_id
1 'polypeptide(L)' 'MGHAFVFEPVALPEPILTANREIRTPIPHPDDRDIVETLRRCEPRSMSGQPLVVWDRAEGVHVYDRHGNKWL' A
#
# COMPACT_ATOMS: atom_id res chain seq x y z
N MET A 1 -17.42 -15.67 0.01
CA MET A 1 -16.96 -14.57 -0.88
C MET A 1 -15.77 -13.93 -0.19
N GLY A 2 -14.64 -13.72 -0.87
CA GLY A 2 -13.47 -13.07 -0.26
C GLY A 2 -13.78 -11.62 0.11
N HIS A 3 -13.34 -11.18 1.28
CA HIS A 3 -13.51 -9.80 1.73
C HIS A 3 -12.51 -8.88 1.02
N ALA A 4 -13.00 -7.76 0.47
CA ALA A 4 -12.13 -6.74 -0.10
C ALA A 4 -11.50 -5.91 1.01
N PHE A 5 -10.24 -5.52 0.84
CA PHE A 5 -9.61 -4.55 1.74
C PHE A 5 -10.24 -3.17 1.56
N VAL A 6 -10.66 -2.56 2.66
CA VAL A 6 -11.25 -1.21 2.69
C VAL A 6 -10.14 -0.17 2.62
N PHE A 7 -10.41 0.95 1.94
CA PHE A 7 -9.45 2.06 1.91
C PHE A 7 -9.68 2.93 3.15
N GLU A 8 -8.93 2.64 4.20
CA GLU A 8 -8.96 3.37 5.46
C GLU A 8 -7.52 3.60 5.92
N PRO A 9 -6.95 4.80 5.70
CA PRO A 9 -5.58 5.10 6.10
C PRO A 9 -5.41 4.99 7.61
N VAL A 10 -4.48 4.13 8.04
CA VAL A 10 -4.14 3.98 9.46
C VAL A 10 -2.79 4.64 9.72
N ALA A 11 -2.78 5.66 10.58
CA ALA A 11 -1.54 6.30 11.02
C ALA A 11 -0.77 5.38 11.97
N LEU A 12 0.56 5.41 11.87
CA LEU A 12 1.44 4.72 12.82
C LEU A 12 1.69 5.62 14.05
N PRO A 13 1.74 5.04 15.27
CA PRO A 13 2.13 5.80 16.46
C PRO A 13 3.58 6.30 16.37
N GLU A 14 4.45 5.52 15.71
CA GLU A 14 5.85 5.83 15.47
C GLU A 14 6.34 5.18 14.16
N PRO A 15 7.35 5.75 13.48
CA PRO A 15 7.91 5.15 12.28
C PRO A 15 8.54 3.79 12.54
N ILE A 16 8.26 2.81 11.67
CA ILE A 16 8.90 1.50 11.72
C ILE A 16 10.20 1.59 10.95
N LEU A 17 11.34 1.39 11.62
CA LEU A 17 12.66 1.45 11.01
C LEU A 17 13.45 0.18 11.36
N THR A 18 13.67 -0.67 10.36
CA THR A 18 14.45 -1.91 10.46
C THR A 18 15.39 -2.03 9.27
N ALA A 19 16.28 -3.04 9.29
CA ALA A 19 17.21 -3.27 8.18
C ALA A 19 16.50 -3.39 6.82
N ASN A 20 15.33 -4.04 6.77
CA ASN A 20 14.65 -4.33 5.51
C ASN A 20 13.28 -3.67 5.36
N ARG A 21 12.80 -2.91 6.34
CA ARG A 21 11.51 -2.22 6.28
C ARG A 21 11.60 -0.83 6.87
N GLU A 22 11.08 0.15 6.14
CA GLU A 22 10.89 1.52 6.61
C GLU A 22 9.47 1.96 6.30
N ILE A 23 8.65 2.19 7.32
CA ILE A 23 7.28 2.71 7.13
C ILE A 23 7.15 4.01 7.93
N ARG A 24 6.83 5.09 7.22
CA ARG A 24 6.80 6.46 7.76
C ARG A 24 5.46 7.16 7.54
N THR A 25 4.55 6.57 6.78
CA THR A 25 3.26 7.17 6.42
C THR A 25 2.10 6.29 6.84
N PRO A 26 0.85 6.81 6.79
CA PRO A 26 -0.32 5.96 6.89
C PRO A 26 -0.34 4.90 5.79
N ILE A 27 -0.95 3.75 6.07
CA ILE A 27 -1.19 2.68 5.11
C ILE A 27 -2.69 2.41 5.02
N PRO A 28 -3.29 2.39 3.81
CA PRO A 28 -2.73 2.94 2.56
C PRO A 28 -2.39 4.44 2.69
N HIS A 29 -1.52 4.97 1.83
CA HIS A 29 -1.25 6.40 1.81
C HIS A 29 -2.49 7.16 1.29
N PRO A 30 -2.93 8.27 1.92
CA PRO A 30 -4.15 8.99 1.52
C PRO A 30 -4.19 9.37 0.03
N ASP A 31 -3.06 9.81 -0.53
CA ASP A 31 -2.91 10.24 -1.93
C ASP A 31 -3.10 9.10 -2.95
N ASP A 32 -3.15 7.83 -2.51
CA ASP A 32 -3.35 6.68 -3.39
C ASP A 32 -4.83 6.38 -3.67
N ARG A 33 -5.75 7.13 -3.07
CA ARG A 33 -7.21 6.89 -3.17
C ARG A 33 -7.68 6.83 -4.63
N ASP A 34 -7.34 7.83 -5.43
CA ASP A 34 -7.81 7.92 -6.82
C ASP A 34 -7.33 6.75 -7.68
N ILE A 35 -6.11 6.27 -7.41
CA ILE A 35 -5.54 5.09 -8.06
C ILE A 35 -6.34 3.85 -7.66
N VAL A 36 -6.54 3.61 -6.36
CA VAL A 36 -7.30 2.45 -5.86
C VAL A 36 -8.75 2.45 -6.36
N GLU A 37 -9.40 3.61 -6.40
CA GLU A 37 -10.77 3.75 -6.93
C GLU A 37 -10.83 3.48 -8.44
N THR A 38 -9.79 3.86 -9.18
CA THR A 38 -9.65 3.51 -10.60
C THR A 38 -9.46 2.01 -10.79
N LEU A 39 -8.57 1.38 -10.02
CA LEU A 39 -8.36 -0.07 -10.07
C LEU A 39 -9.66 -0.83 -9.76
N ARG A 40 -10.39 -0.44 -8.70
CA ARG A 40 -11.68 -1.08 -8.34
C ARG A 40 -12.76 -0.96 -9.42
N ARG A 41 -12.73 0.10 -10.23
CA ARG A 41 -13.66 0.28 -11.35
C ARG A 41 -13.28 -0.56 -12.57
N CYS A 42 -11.98 -0.76 -12.79
CA CYS A 42 -11.45 -1.37 -14.01
C CYS A 42 -11.10 -2.86 -13.85
N GLU A 43 -10.81 -3.32 -12.64
CA GLU A 43 -10.38 -4.69 -12.35
C GLU A 43 -11.51 -5.58 -11.83
N PRO A 44 -11.46 -6.91 -12.06
CA PRO A 44 -12.41 -7.83 -11.47
C PRO A 44 -12.28 -7.86 -9.95
N ARG A 45 -13.39 -8.14 -9.27
CA ARG A 45 -13.47 -8.22 -7.79
C ARG A 45 -12.44 -9.17 -7.16
N SER A 46 -11.95 -10.18 -7.91
CA SER A 46 -10.91 -11.10 -7.46
C SER A 46 -9.57 -10.42 -7.16
N MET A 47 -9.29 -9.25 -7.77
CA MET A 47 -8.06 -8.49 -7.53
C MET A 47 -8.08 -7.72 -6.21
N SER A 48 -9.25 -7.59 -5.56
CA SER A 48 -9.42 -6.80 -4.33
C SER A 48 -9.06 -7.56 -3.03
N GLY A 49 -8.56 -8.79 -3.14
CA GLY A 49 -8.15 -9.63 -2.00
C GLY A 49 -6.75 -9.32 -1.45
N GLN A 50 -6.12 -8.24 -1.92
CA GLN A 50 -4.75 -7.86 -1.60
C GLN A 50 -4.75 -6.61 -0.70
N PRO A 51 -3.79 -6.47 0.23
CA PRO A 51 -3.58 -5.22 0.96
C PRO A 51 -3.40 -4.03 0.00
N LEU A 52 -3.89 -2.85 0.40
CA LEU A 52 -3.82 -1.65 -0.43
C LEU A 52 -2.47 -0.95 -0.25
N VAL A 53 -1.57 -1.14 -1.22
CA VAL A 53 -0.29 -0.42 -1.35
C VAL A 53 -0.06 -0.14 -2.82
N VAL A 54 0.23 1.11 -3.18
CA VAL A 54 0.63 1.48 -4.54
C VAL A 54 2.14 1.66 -4.60
N TRP A 55 2.82 0.63 -5.08
CA TRP A 55 4.28 0.64 -5.26
C TRP A 55 4.73 1.53 -6.43
N ASP A 56 5.99 1.94 -6.39
CA ASP A 56 6.65 2.85 -7.34
C ASP A 56 7.86 2.18 -8.01
N ARG A 57 8.74 1.53 -7.23
CA ARG A 57 9.91 0.81 -7.76
C ARG A 57 10.26 -0.39 -6.89
N ALA A 58 11.11 -1.26 -7.41
CA ALA A 58 11.69 -2.37 -6.67
C ALA A 58 13.20 -2.48 -6.93
N GLU A 59 13.96 -2.88 -5.91
CA GLU A 59 15.40 -3.13 -6.01
C GLU A 59 15.76 -4.36 -5.17
N GLY A 60 16.34 -5.38 -5.81
CA GLY A 60 16.61 -6.66 -5.16
C GLY A 60 15.33 -7.32 -4.65
N VAL A 61 15.19 -7.42 -3.32
CA VAL A 61 13.99 -7.94 -2.66
C VAL A 61 13.06 -6.85 -2.13
N HIS A 62 13.48 -5.58 -2.15
CA HIS A 62 12.73 -4.50 -1.54
C HIS A 62 11.78 -3.84 -2.54
N VAL A 63 10.57 -3.54 -2.07
CA VAL A 63 9.56 -2.78 -2.82
C VAL A 63 9.40 -1.42 -2.17
N TYR A 64 9.33 -0.37 -2.96
CA TYR A 64 9.21 1.00 -2.48
C TYR A 64 7.94 1.63 -3.05
N ASP A 65 7.25 2.43 -2.25
CA ASP A 65 6.25 3.36 -2.77
C ASP A 65 6.84 4.76 -2.98
N ARG A 66 6.07 5.63 -3.61
CA ARG A 66 6.48 7.02 -3.89
C ARG A 66 6.52 7.90 -2.64
N HIS A 67 6.04 7.40 -1.51
CA HIS A 67 5.86 8.13 -0.25
C HIS A 67 7.03 7.88 0.72
N GLY A 68 8.05 7.15 0.28
CA GLY A 68 9.27 6.89 1.03
C GLY A 68 9.18 5.66 1.94
N ASN A 69 8.15 4.81 1.78
CA ASN A 69 8.12 3.53 2.47
C ASN A 69 8.93 2.47 1.70
N LYS A 70 9.59 1.60 2.46
CA LYS A 70 10.35 0.43 2.01
C LYS A 70 9.74 -0.83 2.61
N TRP A 71 9.39 -1.76 1.76
CA TRP A 71 8.80 -3.05 2.08
C TRP A 71 9.81 -4.18 1.83
N LEU A 72 9.64 -5.27 2.58
CA LEU A 72 10.42 -6.51 2.56
C LEU A 72 9.85 -7.49 1.55
#